data_AF-H9NAX4-F1
#
_entry.id   AF-H9NAX4-F1
#
_cell.length_a   1.000
_cell.length_b   1.000
_cell.length_c   1.000
_cell.angle_alpha   90.00
_cell.angle_beta   90.00
_cell.angle_gamma   90.00
#
_symmetry.space_group_name_H-M   'P 1'
#
loop_
_entity.id
_entity.type
_entity.pdbx_description
1 polymer ?
#
loop_
_entity_poly.entity_id
_entity_poly.type
_entity_poly.pdbx_seq_one_letter_code
_entity_poly.pdbx_strand_id
1 'polypeptide(L)'
;MGLSILVINPNSSKKVTDNFAQILEKPDGVSFDFYTAPEAAPAEITGSETSIASEKVVLPELKEKGLIDGYDGFLVCCYSDHPLIHSLAK
;
A
#
# COMPACT_ATOMS: atom_id res chain seq x y z
N MET A 1 -5.77 21.42 9.73
CA MET A 1 -4.64 20.53 9.37
C MET A 1 -5.25 19.15 9.25
N GLY A 2 -5.28 18.57 8.05
CA GLY A 2 -5.85 17.24 7.82
C GLY A 2 -4.77 16.17 7.88
N LEU A 3 -5.15 14.92 8.14
CA LEU A 3 -4.24 13.78 8.09
C LEU A 3 -4.17 13.25 6.66
N SER A 4 -2.97 12.92 6.18
CA SER A 4 -2.77 12.23 4.90
C SER A 4 -2.44 10.77 5.13
N ILE A 5 -3.18 9.87 4.48
CA ILE A 5 -2.94 8.43 4.53
C ILE A 5 -2.65 7.93 3.11
N LEU A 6 -1.57 7.16 2.97
CA LEU A 6 -1.27 6.43 1.75
C LEU A 6 -1.94 5.05 1.79
N VAL A 7 -2.89 4.84 0.88
CA VAL A 7 -3.58 3.57 0.66
C VAL A 7 -2.77 2.72 -0.32
N ILE A 8 -2.15 1.67 0.19
CA ILE A 8 -1.19 0.83 -0.52
C ILE A 8 -1.89 -0.45 -0.97
N ASN A 9 -2.07 -0.62 -2.27
CA ASN A 9 -2.27 -1.94 -2.84
C ASN A 9 -0.89 -2.63 -3.01
N PRO A 10 -0.60 -3.72 -2.27
CA PRO A 10 0.70 -4.38 -2.34
C PRO A 10 0.85 -5.30 -3.57
N ASN A 11 -0.19 -5.51 -4.38
CA ASN A 11 -0.05 -6.20 -5.67
C ASN A 11 -0.02 -5.20 -6.84
N SER A 12 0.41 -5.68 -8.01
CA SER A 12 0.58 -4.85 -9.20
C SER A 12 -0.70 -4.60 -10.01
N SER A 13 -1.85 -5.10 -9.54
CA SER A 13 -3.13 -4.91 -10.22
C SER A 13 -3.70 -3.52 -9.97
N LYS A 14 -3.56 -2.62 -10.95
CA LYS A 14 -4.18 -1.28 -10.88
C LYS A 14 -5.70 -1.33 -10.68
N LYS A 15 -6.37 -2.35 -11.24
CA LYS A 15 -7.82 -2.55 -11.07
C LYS A 15 -8.22 -2.68 -9.60
N VAL A 16 -7.37 -3.30 -8.78
CA VAL A 16 -7.62 -3.43 -7.33
C VAL A 16 -7.53 -2.06 -6.66
N THR A 17 -6.53 -1.27 -6.99
CA THR A 17 -6.38 0.12 -6.49
C THR A 17 -7.55 1.01 -6.91
N ASP A 18 -7.98 0.91 -8.17
CA ASP A 18 -9.12 1.67 -8.69
C ASP A 18 -10.42 1.31 -7.96
N ASN A 19 -10.60 0.03 -7.61
CA ASN A 19 -11.73 -0.40 -6.79
C ASN A 19 -11.67 0.20 -5.37
N PHE A 20 -10.49 0.25 -4.72
CA PHE A 20 -10.34 0.90 -3.42
C PHE A 20 -10.73 2.38 -3.46
N ALA A 21 -10.32 3.11 -4.50
CA ALA A 21 -10.68 4.51 -4.67
C ALA A 21 -12.20 4.73 -4.84
N GLN A 22 -12.95 3.72 -5.27
CA GLN A 22 -14.41 3.78 -5.40
C GLN A 22 -15.16 3.42 -4.13
N ILE A 23 -14.61 2.52 -3.30
CA ILE A 23 -15.33 1.96 -2.13
C ILE A 23 -14.89 2.54 -0.80
N LEU A 24 -13.69 3.13 -0.70
CA LEU A 24 -13.21 3.68 0.55
C LEU A 24 -13.86 5.03 0.82
N GLU A 25 -14.57 5.11 1.93
CA GLU A 25 -15.12 6.36 2.45
C GLU A 25 -14.06 7.05 3.33
N LYS A 26 -13.69 8.28 2.94
CA LYS A 26 -12.74 9.08 3.70
C LYS A 26 -13.42 9.70 4.93
N PRO A 27 -12.84 9.59 6.13
CA PRO A 27 -13.29 10.37 7.29
C PRO A 27 -13.07 11.87 7.10
N ASP A 28 -13.81 12.68 7.84
CA ASP A 28 -13.61 14.13 7.86
C ASP A 28 -12.19 14.49 8.29
N GLY A 29 -11.56 15.41 7.56
CA GLY A 29 -10.19 15.85 7.82
C GLY A 29 -9.11 14.84 7.41
N VAL A 30 -9.45 13.75 6.71
CA VAL A 30 -8.49 12.78 6.19
C VAL A 30 -8.46 12.82 4.65
N SER A 31 -7.27 12.81 4.07
CA SER A 31 -7.05 12.63 2.63
C SER A 31 -6.42 11.28 2.33
N PHE A 32 -6.86 10.64 1.25
CA PHE A 32 -6.26 9.41 0.74
C PHE A 32 -5.54 9.67 -0.57
N ASP A 33 -4.29 9.23 -0.61
CA ASP A 33 -3.58 8.97 -1.85
C ASP A 33 -3.47 7.46 -2.06
N PHE A 34 -3.37 7.04 -3.31
CA PHE A 34 -3.41 5.63 -3.67
C PHE A 34 -2.12 5.22 -4.37
N TYR A 35 -1.58 4.08 -3.94
CA TYR A 35 -0.40 3.46 -4.53
C TYR A 35 -0.75 2.06 -5.03
N THR A 36 -0.25 1.73 -6.22
CA THR A 36 -0.25 0.37 -6.77
C THR A 36 1.20 -0.10 -6.82
N ALA A 37 1.46 -1.33 -6.37
CA ALA A 37 2.78 -1.92 -6.51
C ALA A 37 3.22 -1.96 -7.99
N PRO A 38 4.53 -1.92 -8.27
CA PRO A 38 5.02 -1.91 -9.64
C PRO A 38 4.88 -3.31 -10.24
N GLU A 39 4.98 -3.44 -11.56
CA GLU A 39 4.83 -4.73 -12.26
C GLU A 39 5.80 -5.83 -11.79
N ALA A 40 6.92 -5.46 -11.15
CA ALA A 40 7.85 -6.40 -10.53
C ALA A 40 7.28 -7.12 -9.29
N ALA A 41 6.23 -6.56 -8.66
CA ALA A 41 5.50 -7.22 -7.59
C ALA A 41 4.45 -8.19 -8.17
N PRO A 42 4.06 -9.24 -7.41
CA PRO A 42 3.02 -10.17 -7.85
C PRO A 42 1.72 -9.45 -8.22
N ALA A 43 1.04 -9.93 -9.27
CA ALA A 43 -0.27 -9.42 -9.70
C ALA A 43 -1.38 -9.74 -8.70
N GLU A 44 -1.18 -10.78 -7.89
CA GLU A 44 -2.06 -11.20 -6.81
C GLU A 44 -1.23 -11.70 -5.62
N ILE A 45 -1.82 -11.62 -4.44
CA ILE A 45 -1.21 -12.14 -3.22
C ILE A 45 -1.92 -13.44 -2.82
N THR A 46 -1.23 -14.55 -2.97
CA THR A 46 -1.70 -15.91 -2.67
C THR A 46 -0.75 -16.59 -1.67
N GLY A 47 -0.89 -16.21 -0.40
CA GLY A 47 -0.11 -16.78 0.70
C GLY A 47 1.21 -16.06 0.97
N SER A 48 2.05 -16.69 1.79
CA SER A 48 3.24 -16.06 2.37
C SER A 48 4.32 -15.73 1.34
N GLU A 49 4.52 -16.60 0.34
CA GLU A 49 5.58 -16.42 -0.66
C GLU A 49 5.38 -15.15 -1.47
N THR A 50 4.19 -14.96 -2.05
CA THR A 50 3.84 -13.76 -2.82
C THR A 50 3.80 -12.52 -1.94
N SER A 51 3.43 -12.64 -0.66
CA SER A 51 3.41 -11.51 0.28
C SER A 51 4.84 -10.99 0.56
N ILE A 52 5.79 -11.91 0.74
CA ILE A 52 7.21 -11.58 0.93
C ILE A 52 7.80 -11.02 -0.37
N ALA A 53 7.46 -11.60 -1.52
CA ALA A 53 7.92 -11.10 -2.82
C ALA A 53 7.41 -9.68 -3.08
N SER A 54 6.14 -9.40 -2.77
CA SER A 54 5.56 -8.06 -2.82
C SER A 54 6.32 -7.07 -1.93
N GLU A 55 6.54 -7.39 -0.65
CA GLU A 55 7.24 -6.50 0.28
C GLU A 55 8.65 -6.14 -0.21
N LYS A 56 9.40 -7.13 -0.72
CA LYS A 56 10.76 -6.93 -1.25
C LYS A 56 10.83 -5.93 -2.41
N VAL A 57 9.72 -5.74 -3.11
CA VAL A 57 9.61 -4.79 -4.22
C VAL A 57 9.05 -3.46 -3.74
N VAL A 58 7.96 -3.48 -2.97
CA VAL A 58 7.22 -2.28 -2.56
C VAL A 58 8.02 -1.44 -1.57
N LEU A 59 8.64 -2.05 -0.57
CA LEU A 59 9.32 -1.29 0.49
C LEU A 59 10.49 -0.44 -0.04
N PRO A 60 11.41 -0.96 -0.89
CA PRO A 60 12.45 -0.13 -1.50
C PRO A 60 11.89 0.98 -2.39
N GLU A 61 10.83 0.72 -3.17
CA GLU A 61 10.25 1.73 -4.04
C GLU A 61 9.61 2.87 -3.25
N LEU A 62 8.87 2.57 -2.17
CA LEU A 62 8.30 3.61 -1.29
C LEU A 62 9.40 4.49 -0.68
N LYS A 63 10.56 3.89 -0.33
CA LYS A 63 11.74 4.63 0.15
C LYS A 63 12.35 5.51 -0.94
N GLU A 64 12.57 4.95 -2.12
CA GLU A 64 13.19 5.68 -3.24
C GLU A 64 12.33 6.87 -3.67
N LYS A 65 11.00 6.72 -3.64
CA LYS A 65 10.05 7.80 -3.95
C LYS A 65 9.84 8.80 -2.80
N GLY A 66 10.47 8.58 -1.63
CA GLY A 66 10.31 9.43 -0.45
C GLY A 66 8.89 9.43 0.11
N LEU A 67 8.10 8.38 -0.14
CA LEU A 67 6.70 8.31 0.29
C LEU A 67 6.58 7.94 1.78
N ILE A 68 7.60 7.34 2.39
CA ILE A 68 7.54 6.95 3.80
C ILE A 68 7.47 8.17 4.72
N ASP A 69 8.15 9.27 4.37
CA ASP A 69 8.19 10.47 5.20
C ASP A 69 7.10 11.49 4.84
N GLY A 70 6.26 11.18 3.83
CA GLY A 70 5.29 12.10 3.24
C GLY A 70 3.85 11.97 3.76
N TYR A 71 3.57 10.97 4.60
CA TYR A 71 2.22 10.65 5.06
C TYR A 71 2.16 10.46 6.58
N ASP A 72 1.02 10.80 7.17
CA ASP A 72 0.75 10.59 8.60
C ASP A 72 0.47 9.11 8.93
N GLY A 73 0.17 8.29 7.91
CA GLY A 73 -0.04 6.86 8.09
C GLY A 73 -0.21 6.10 6.77
N PHE A 74 -0.27 4.77 6.90
CA PHE A 74 -0.36 3.84 5.79
C PHE A 74 -1.50 2.85 6.01
N LEU A 75 -2.26 2.58 4.95
CA LEU A 75 -3.24 1.49 4.91
C LEU A 75 -2.77 0.45 3.88
N VAL A 76 -2.24 -0.68 4.34
CA VAL A 76 -1.85 -1.80 3.46
C VAL A 76 -3.07 -2.65 3.16
N CYS A 77 -3.59 -2.59 1.94
CA CYS A 77 -4.81 -3.25 1.51
C CYS A 77 -4.56 -4.71 1.12
N CYS A 78 -4.28 -5.55 2.12
CA CYS A 78 -4.21 -7.00 1.98
C CYS A 78 -5.09 -7.67 3.05
N TYR A 79 -5.71 -8.80 2.71
CA TYR A 79 -6.51 -9.55 3.69
C TYR A 79 -5.65 -10.35 4.68
N SER A 80 -4.40 -10.66 4.32
CA SER A 80 -3.45 -11.37 5.19
C SER A 80 -2.60 -10.41 6.02
N ASP A 81 -1.90 -10.95 7.02
CA ASP A 81 -0.82 -10.25 7.75
C ASP A 81 0.38 -10.01 6.83
N HIS A 82 0.27 -9.00 5.97
CA HIS A 82 1.27 -8.72 4.96
C HIS A 82 2.54 -8.14 5.62
N PRO A 83 3.74 -8.69 5.35
CA PRO A 83 4.96 -8.32 6.08
C PRO A 83 5.32 -6.83 5.94
N LEU A 84 4.91 -6.20 4.83
CA LEU A 84 5.01 -4.74 4.63
C LEU A 84 4.47 -3.90 5.80
N ILE A 85 3.41 -4.35 6.50
CA ILE A 85 2.84 -3.64 7.67
C ILE A 85 3.92 -3.51 8.75
N HIS A 86 4.59 -4.61 9.09
CA HIS A 86 5.65 -4.65 10.09
C HIS A 86 6.90 -3.87 9.66
N SER A 87 7.14 -3.78 8.35
CA SER A 87 8.27 -3.02 7.82
C SER A 87 8.05 -1.52 7.82
N LEU A 88 6.81 -1.05 7.67
CA LEU A 88 6.45 0.37 7.71
C LEU A 88 6.23 0.91 9.14
N ALA A 89 5.91 0.03 10.10
CA ALA A 89 5.69 0.40 11.49
C ALA A 89 6.97 0.54 12.33
N LYS A 90 8.14 0.67 11.69
CA LYS A 90 9.46 0.81 12.35
C LYS A 90 9.96 2.23 12.26
#